data_AF-A0A093BPK8-F1
#
_entry.id   AF-A0A093BPK8-F1
#
_cell.length_a   1.000
_cell.length_b   1.000
_cell.length_c   1.000
_cell.angle_alpha   90.00
_cell.angle_beta   90.00
_cell.angle_gamma   90.00
#
_symmetry.space_group_name_H-M   'P 1'
#
loop_
_entity.id
_entity.type
_entity.pdbx_description
1 polymer ?
#
loop_
_entity_poly.entity_id
_entity_poly.type
_entity_poly.pdbx_seq_one_letter_code
_entity_poly.pdbx_strand_id
1 'polypeptide(L)'
;TFQICGESQKNVEATESWIKNLILKEQFENCISDELIEYFDEREINALADLQRRKLVTIQFDNKLSPPCIKISGISRDVCYVYVEVQKMIKSFKDTEEERSKAELFYNLVEWRYPGSNGSFVAFDKLTNMQLEDAKIAKKPHLTVKINKKNYKVDLNTLQATDDQGKTINIQRVPKNEDKQSIALPAHWEDMQDEQVKLVNLNASCLEYLEVQNKFKKTCSSFVIEKVKSHK
;
A
#
# COMPACT_ATOMS: atom_id res chain seq x y z
N THR A 1 44.16 20.35 14.76
CA THR A 1 44.03 21.72 15.30
C THR A 1 43.74 22.67 14.16
N PHE A 2 42.70 23.49 14.27
CA PHE A 2 42.36 24.52 13.27
C PHE A 2 42.90 25.86 13.77
N GLN A 3 43.58 26.61 12.92
CA GLN A 3 44.18 27.91 13.26
C GLN A 3 43.76 28.95 12.23
N ILE A 4 43.39 30.15 12.69
CA ILE A 4 43.09 31.31 11.86
C ILE A 4 44.22 32.31 12.08
N CYS A 5 44.99 32.58 11.03
CA CYS A 5 46.10 33.54 11.06
C CYS A 5 45.78 34.71 10.12
N GLY A 6 46.06 35.94 10.54
CA GLY A 6 45.78 37.13 9.75
C GLY A 6 46.62 38.32 10.18
N GLU A 7 46.67 39.33 9.32
CA GLU A 7 47.51 40.53 9.49
C GLU A 7 47.10 41.41 10.69
N SER A 8 45.87 41.25 11.20
CA SER A 8 45.39 41.94 12.39
C SER A 8 44.38 41.10 13.18
N GLN A 9 44.30 41.34 14.49
CA GLN A 9 43.33 40.71 15.39
C GLN A 9 41.89 40.87 14.88
N LYS A 10 41.53 42.06 14.40
CA LYS A 10 40.21 42.36 13.84
C LYS A 10 39.86 41.46 12.65
N ASN A 11 40.82 41.19 11.76
CA ASN A 11 40.61 40.32 10.60
C ASN A 11 40.42 38.86 11.04
N VAL A 12 41.17 38.41 12.04
CA VAL A 12 41.04 37.07 12.62
C VAL A 12 39.65 36.88 13.24
N GLU A 13 39.20 37.82 14.08
CA GLU A 13 37.88 37.78 14.73
C GLU A 13 36.73 37.84 13.72
N ALA A 14 36.83 38.71 12.70
CA ALA A 14 35.84 38.79 11.64
C ALA A 14 35.72 37.47 10.86
N THR A 15 36.86 36.86 10.55
CA THR A 15 36.92 35.56 9.86
C THR A 15 36.35 34.44 10.73
N GLU A 16 36.70 34.40 12.02
CA GLU A 16 36.17 33.43 12.97
C GLU A 16 34.63 33.53 13.06
N SER A 17 34.10 34.75 13.20
CA SER A 17 32.65 34.98 13.25
C SER A 17 31.97 34.60 11.94
N TRP A 18 32.59 34.89 10.79
CA TRP A 18 32.08 34.48 9.49
C TRP A 18 32.00 32.95 9.34
N ILE A 19 33.05 32.22 9.74
CA ILE A 19 33.07 30.74 9.72
C ILE A 19 32.01 30.18 10.66
N LYS A 20 31.88 30.69 11.89
CA LYS A 20 30.84 30.26 12.84
C LYS A 20 29.45 30.45 12.25
N ASN A 21 29.19 31.62 11.67
CA ASN A 21 27.91 31.91 11.02
C ASN A 21 27.63 30.98 9.84
N LEU A 22 28.64 30.63 9.04
CA LEU A 22 28.47 29.64 7.96
C LEU A 22 28.12 28.26 8.50
N ILE A 23 28.84 27.78 9.52
CA ILE A 23 28.55 26.48 10.14
C ILE A 23 27.13 26.46 10.69
N LEU A 24 26.71 27.51 11.40
CA LEU A 24 25.36 27.61 11.96
C LEU A 24 24.27 27.67 10.88
N LYS A 25 24.52 28.38 9.77
CA LYS A 25 23.57 28.43 8.63
C LYS A 25 23.43 27.11 7.90
N GLU A 26 24.48 26.29 7.89
CA GLU A 26 24.47 24.95 7.28
C GLU A 26 23.87 23.88 8.19
N GLN A 27 23.71 24.15 9.49
CA GLN A 27 22.98 23.23 10.38
C GLN A 27 21.51 23.21 10.00
N PHE A 28 21.00 22.00 9.80
CA PHE A 28 19.64 21.75 9.39
C PHE A 28 19.09 20.56 10.17
N GLU A 29 17.78 20.60 10.38
CA GLU A 29 17.04 19.52 11.02
C GLU A 29 15.79 19.25 10.21
N ASN A 30 15.48 17.96 10.03
CA ASN A 30 14.26 17.52 9.39
C ASN A 30 13.64 16.35 10.15
N CYS A 31 12.34 16.18 10.02
CA CYS A 31 11.58 15.16 10.73
C CYS A 31 10.68 14.38 9.76
N ILE A 32 10.56 13.09 9.99
CA ILE A 32 9.67 12.19 9.26
C ILE A 32 8.75 11.54 10.27
N SER A 33 7.44 11.78 10.13
CA SER A 33 6.42 11.18 10.98
C SER A 33 5.55 10.25 10.14
N ASP A 34 5.52 8.97 10.50
CA ASP A 34 4.79 7.92 9.79
C ASP A 34 4.52 6.74 10.73
N GLU A 35 3.32 6.18 10.69
CA GLU A 35 2.91 5.04 11.53
C GLU A 35 3.81 3.82 11.31
N LEU A 36 4.36 3.64 10.10
CA LEU A 36 5.16 2.48 9.76
C LEU A 36 6.54 2.45 10.43
N ILE A 37 6.98 3.57 11.01
CA ILE A 37 8.23 3.63 11.78
C ILE A 37 8.16 2.69 13.00
N GLU A 38 6.97 2.43 13.55
CA GLU A 38 6.79 1.49 14.65
C GLU A 38 7.19 0.05 14.29
N TYR A 39 7.14 -0.31 13.00
CA TYR A 39 7.45 -1.65 12.51
C TYR A 39 8.91 -1.84 12.07
N PHE A 40 9.77 -0.83 12.27
CA PHE A 40 11.19 -0.94 11.91
C PHE A 40 11.87 -2.00 12.77
N ASP A 41 12.47 -3.01 12.12
CA ASP A 41 13.16 -4.10 12.79
C ASP A 41 14.68 -3.86 12.84
N GLU A 42 15.44 -4.83 13.33
CA GLU A 42 16.90 -4.74 13.42
C GLU A 42 17.57 -4.35 12.09
N ARG A 43 17.02 -4.75 10.94
CA ARG A 43 17.56 -4.41 9.61
C ARG A 43 17.44 -2.92 9.34
N GLU A 44 16.26 -2.34 9.54
CA GLU A 44 16.04 -0.89 9.32
C GLU A 44 16.86 -0.08 10.34
N ILE A 45 16.88 -0.48 11.61
CA ILE A 45 17.67 0.18 12.64
C ILE A 45 19.17 0.15 12.30
N ASN A 46 19.70 -0.99 11.82
CA ASN A 46 21.08 -1.10 11.39
C ASN A 46 21.38 -0.24 10.15
N ALA A 47 20.46 -0.18 9.18
CA ALA A 47 20.59 0.66 8.00
C ALA A 47 20.64 2.16 8.38
N LEU A 48 19.81 2.58 9.34
CA LEU A 48 19.81 3.94 9.88
C LEU A 48 21.10 4.26 10.64
N ALA A 49 21.59 3.33 11.47
CA ALA A 49 22.86 3.50 12.17
C ALA A 49 24.05 3.65 11.20
N ASP A 50 24.03 2.91 10.10
CA ASP A 50 25.03 3.03 9.04
C ASP A 50 24.92 4.35 8.27
N LEU A 51 23.70 4.82 7.95
CA LEU A 51 23.48 6.14 7.34
C LEU A 51 24.00 7.27 8.25
N GLN A 52 23.67 7.20 9.55
CA GLN A 52 24.16 8.13 10.57
C GLN A 52 25.69 8.21 10.55
N ARG A 53 26.40 7.07 10.57
CA ARG A 53 27.86 7.02 10.54
C ARG A 53 28.44 7.56 9.23
N ARG A 54 27.89 7.17 8.07
CA ARG A 54 28.43 7.56 6.75
C ARG A 54 28.18 9.03 6.40
N LYS A 55 27.10 9.61 6.91
CA LYS A 55 26.66 10.98 6.59
C LYS A 55 26.89 11.97 7.73
N LEU A 56 27.47 11.53 8.85
CA LEU A 56 27.79 12.35 10.01
C LEU A 56 26.60 13.18 10.49
N VAL A 57 25.39 12.61 10.38
CA VAL A 57 24.15 13.18 10.91
C VAL A 57 23.84 12.57 12.28
N THR A 58 22.91 13.16 13.01
CA THR A 58 22.30 12.57 14.20
C THR A 58 20.88 12.15 13.85
N ILE A 59 20.54 10.89 14.10
CA ILE A 59 19.20 10.32 13.89
C ILE A 59 18.64 9.94 15.26
N GLN A 60 17.46 10.47 15.57
CA GLN A 60 16.76 10.23 16.83
C GLN A 60 15.35 9.72 16.56
N PHE A 61 14.92 8.74 17.36
CA PHE A 61 13.56 8.23 17.34
C PHE A 61 12.76 8.87 18.46
N ASP A 62 11.62 9.45 18.10
CA ASP A 62 10.62 9.91 19.05
C ASP A 62 9.36 9.06 18.93
N ASN A 63 9.37 7.97 19.70
CA ASN A 63 8.25 7.03 19.79
C ASN A 63 7.17 7.48 20.79
N LYS A 64 7.34 8.65 21.42
CA LYS A 64 6.30 9.23 22.30
C LYS A 64 5.26 10.00 21.49
N LEU A 65 5.58 10.35 20.25
CA LEU A 65 4.67 10.98 19.31
C LEU A 65 3.80 9.92 18.62
N SER A 66 2.59 10.33 18.24
CA SER A 66 1.67 9.52 17.43
C SER A 66 1.21 10.38 16.23
N PRO A 67 1.66 10.06 15.00
CA PRO A 67 2.53 8.94 14.64
C PRO A 67 3.98 9.10 15.15
N PRO A 68 4.74 8.00 15.32
CA PRO A 68 6.15 8.05 15.70
C PRO A 68 6.97 8.86 14.69
N CYS A 69 8.08 9.43 15.16
CA CYS A 69 8.88 10.36 14.36
C CYS A 69 10.37 10.01 14.36
N ILE A 70 11.02 10.11 13.20
CA ILE A 70 12.47 10.11 13.06
C ILE A 70 12.94 11.54 12.82
N LYS A 71 13.75 12.06 13.74
CA LYS A 71 14.42 13.36 13.62
C LYS A 71 15.85 13.17 13.11
N ILE A 72 16.25 14.00 12.14
CA ILE A 72 17.55 13.96 11.49
C ILE A 72 18.17 15.35 11.56
N SER A 73 19.32 15.49 12.21
CA SER A 73 20.00 16.78 12.40
C SER A 73 21.46 16.70 11.94
N GLY A 74 21.98 17.75 11.31
CA GLY A 74 23.35 17.79 10.77
C GLY A 74 23.51 18.84 9.69
N ILE A 75 24.48 18.68 8.79
CA ILE A 75 24.62 19.61 7.66
C ILE A 75 23.54 19.39 6.61
N SER A 76 23.02 20.47 6.05
CA SER A 76 21.88 20.53 5.12
C SER A 76 21.88 19.41 4.05
N ARG A 77 22.95 19.31 3.27
CA ARG A 77 23.10 18.32 2.19
C ARG A 77 22.93 16.87 2.68
N ASP A 78 23.56 16.56 3.80
CA ASP A 78 23.62 15.20 4.31
C ASP A 78 22.31 14.82 5.00
N VAL A 79 21.69 15.77 5.71
CA VAL A 79 20.32 15.62 6.25
C VAL A 79 19.31 15.37 5.13
N CYS A 80 19.35 16.15 4.03
CA CYS A 80 18.46 15.94 2.89
C CYS A 80 18.65 14.55 2.25
N TYR A 81 19.90 14.09 2.11
CA TYR A 81 20.17 12.75 1.60
C TYR A 81 19.57 11.67 2.50
N VAL A 82 19.84 11.73 3.80
CA VAL A 82 19.35 10.72 4.76
C VAL A 82 17.83 10.74 4.81
N TYR A 83 17.21 11.93 4.80
CA TYR A 83 15.76 12.07 4.74
C TYR A 83 15.14 11.31 3.56
N VAL A 84 15.72 11.43 2.36
CA VAL A 84 15.25 10.69 1.18
C VAL A 84 15.41 9.18 1.35
N GLU A 85 16.52 8.72 1.93
CA GLU A 85 16.72 7.28 2.15
C GLU A 85 15.73 6.70 3.17
N VAL A 86 15.42 7.43 4.25
CA VAL A 86 14.40 7.00 5.23
C VAL A 86 13.01 6.97 4.58
N GLN A 87 12.66 7.98 3.78
CA GLN A 87 11.40 7.98 3.02
C GLN A 87 11.28 6.78 2.09
N LYS A 88 12.39 6.35 1.46
CA LYS A 88 12.42 5.13 0.64
C LYS A 88 12.19 3.86 1.45
N MET A 89 12.76 3.76 2.66
CA MET A 89 12.51 2.63 3.57
C MET A 89 11.01 2.54 3.89
N ILE A 90 10.41 3.63 4.36
CA ILE A 90 8.97 3.69 4.67
C ILE A 90 8.12 3.34 3.44
N LYS A 91 8.46 3.90 2.27
CA LYS A 91 7.77 3.59 1.03
C LYS A 91 7.83 2.10 0.69
N SER A 92 8.98 1.44 0.89
CA SER A 92 9.11 0.00 0.61
C SER A 92 8.20 -0.88 1.47
N PHE A 93 7.94 -0.48 2.73
CA PHE A 93 6.92 -1.14 3.55
C PHE A 93 5.52 -0.97 2.97
N LYS A 94 5.15 0.26 2.57
CA LYS A 94 3.85 0.55 1.93
C LYS A 94 3.66 -0.28 0.67
N ASP A 95 4.65 -0.26 -0.21
CA ASP A 95 4.61 -0.99 -1.49
C ASP A 95 4.47 -2.52 -1.25
N THR A 96 5.13 -3.06 -0.22
CA THR A 96 5.05 -4.49 0.12
C THR A 96 3.67 -4.89 0.66
N GLU A 97 3.09 -4.10 1.57
CA GLU A 97 1.76 -4.38 2.11
C GLU A 97 0.65 -4.17 1.07
N GLU A 98 0.81 -3.19 0.18
CA GLU A 98 -0.08 -3.00 -0.97
C GLU A 98 -0.03 -4.20 -1.91
N GLU A 99 1.17 -4.67 -2.28
CA GLU A 99 1.33 -5.86 -3.13
C GLU A 99 0.69 -7.10 -2.48
N ARG A 100 0.94 -7.30 -1.18
CA ARG A 100 0.35 -8.41 -0.42
C ARG A 100 -1.18 -8.34 -0.42
N SER A 101 -1.74 -7.18 -0.13
CA SER A 101 -3.19 -6.96 -0.08
C SER A 101 -3.83 -7.18 -1.45
N LYS A 102 -3.19 -6.69 -2.50
CA LYS A 102 -3.63 -6.88 -3.87
C LYS A 102 -3.56 -8.35 -4.30
N ALA A 103 -2.49 -9.05 -3.93
CA ALA A 103 -2.34 -10.46 -4.22
C ALA A 103 -3.41 -11.31 -3.53
N GLU A 104 -3.75 -10.98 -2.28
CA GLU A 104 -4.86 -11.61 -1.56
C GLU A 104 -6.20 -11.39 -2.29
N LEU A 105 -6.49 -10.14 -2.64
CA LEU A 105 -7.73 -9.77 -3.31
C LEU A 105 -7.91 -10.54 -4.63
N PHE A 106 -6.90 -10.50 -5.51
CA PHE A 106 -6.98 -11.22 -6.79
C PHE A 106 -7.03 -12.72 -6.60
N TYR A 107 -6.31 -13.29 -5.64
CA TYR A 107 -6.41 -14.71 -5.35
C TYR A 107 -7.80 -15.14 -4.91
N ASN A 108 -8.56 -14.27 -4.24
CA ASN A 108 -9.95 -14.52 -3.83
C ASN A 108 -10.95 -14.35 -4.97
N LEU A 109 -10.67 -13.48 -5.95
CA LEU A 109 -11.56 -13.23 -7.10
C LEU A 109 -11.33 -14.16 -8.29
N VAL A 110 -10.09 -14.62 -8.50
CA VAL A 110 -9.70 -15.39 -9.68
C VAL A 110 -8.58 -16.36 -9.37
N GLU A 111 -8.72 -17.59 -9.86
CA GLU A 111 -7.66 -18.60 -9.80
C GLU A 111 -7.03 -18.81 -11.17
N TRP A 112 -5.74 -18.52 -11.25
CA TRP A 112 -4.88 -18.94 -12.33
C TRP A 112 -4.30 -20.31 -12.02
N ARG A 113 -4.33 -21.22 -13.00
CA ARG A 113 -3.88 -22.61 -12.84
C ARG A 113 -3.02 -23.08 -14.01
N TYR A 114 -2.15 -24.05 -13.75
CA TYR A 114 -1.32 -24.73 -14.76
C TYR A 114 -1.42 -26.26 -14.63
N PRO A 115 -1.04 -27.04 -15.67
CA PRO A 115 -1.08 -28.49 -15.61
C PRO A 115 -0.06 -29.07 -14.62
N GLY A 116 -0.55 -29.85 -13.68
CA GLY A 116 0.21 -30.64 -12.72
C GLY A 116 0.73 -31.96 -13.31
N SER A 117 1.59 -32.65 -12.54
CA SER A 117 2.25 -33.89 -12.95
C SER A 117 1.31 -35.09 -13.13
N ASN A 118 0.15 -35.06 -12.48
CA ASN A 118 -0.88 -36.10 -12.47
C ASN A 118 -2.05 -35.80 -13.43
N GLY A 119 -1.91 -34.78 -14.30
CA GLY A 119 -2.99 -34.33 -15.17
C GLY A 119 -4.06 -33.45 -14.50
N SER A 120 -3.96 -33.18 -13.19
CA SER A 120 -4.81 -32.18 -12.53
C SER A 120 -4.29 -30.77 -12.82
N PHE A 121 -5.12 -29.76 -12.59
CA PHE A 121 -4.66 -28.37 -12.58
C PHE A 121 -4.23 -27.98 -11.18
N VAL A 122 -3.13 -27.23 -11.08
CA VAL A 122 -2.57 -26.72 -9.83
C VAL A 122 -2.62 -25.20 -9.89
N ALA A 123 -3.05 -24.55 -8.80
CA ALA A 123 -3.08 -23.11 -8.71
C ALA A 123 -1.66 -22.51 -8.64
N PHE A 124 -1.50 -21.32 -9.21
CA PHE A 124 -0.32 -20.50 -8.93
C PHE A 124 -0.35 -19.98 -7.49
N ASP A 125 0.83 -19.65 -6.95
CA ASP A 125 0.90 -18.89 -5.69
C ASP A 125 0.25 -17.51 -5.85
N LYS A 126 -0.12 -16.87 -4.72
CA LYS A 126 -0.87 -15.61 -4.71
C LYS A 126 -0.16 -14.50 -5.51
N LEU A 127 1.16 -14.41 -5.41
CA LEU A 127 1.93 -13.38 -6.09
C LEU A 127 1.94 -13.61 -7.61
N THR A 128 2.24 -14.83 -8.07
CA THR A 128 2.22 -15.15 -9.50
C THR A 128 0.80 -15.03 -10.08
N ASN A 129 -0.22 -15.45 -9.34
CA ASN A 129 -1.63 -15.28 -9.68
C ASN A 129 -1.99 -13.80 -9.88
N MET A 130 -1.55 -12.95 -8.95
CA MET A 130 -1.76 -11.52 -9.02
C MET A 130 -1.08 -10.91 -10.25
N GLN A 131 0.17 -11.29 -10.53
CA GLN A 131 0.93 -10.78 -11.68
C GLN A 131 0.27 -11.17 -13.01
N LEU A 132 -0.23 -12.39 -13.12
CA LEU A 132 -0.98 -12.86 -14.29
C LEU A 132 -2.26 -12.05 -14.48
N GLU A 133 -3.01 -11.83 -13.39
CA GLU A 133 -4.24 -11.05 -13.44
C GLU A 133 -3.99 -9.58 -13.78
N ASP A 134 -3.00 -8.94 -13.14
CA ASP A 134 -2.60 -7.58 -13.46
C ASP A 134 -2.20 -7.42 -14.92
N ALA A 135 -1.39 -8.35 -15.42
CA ALA A 135 -0.94 -8.32 -16.81
C ALA A 135 -2.13 -8.52 -17.78
N LYS A 136 -3.10 -9.36 -17.42
CA LYS A 136 -4.33 -9.57 -18.19
C LYS A 136 -5.20 -8.31 -18.21
N ILE A 137 -5.41 -7.66 -17.06
CA ILE A 137 -6.17 -6.40 -16.95
C ILE A 137 -5.49 -5.28 -17.73
N ALA A 138 -4.16 -5.16 -17.62
CA ALA A 138 -3.34 -4.20 -18.34
C ALA A 138 -3.20 -4.51 -19.85
N LYS A 139 -3.84 -5.58 -20.35
CA LYS A 139 -3.78 -6.03 -21.75
C LYS A 139 -2.35 -6.24 -22.25
N LYS A 140 -1.43 -6.66 -21.36
CA LYS A 140 -0.08 -7.06 -21.78
C LYS A 140 -0.20 -8.34 -22.61
N PRO A 141 0.54 -8.46 -23.73
CA PRO A 141 0.44 -9.65 -24.57
C PRO A 141 1.11 -10.87 -23.91
N HIS A 142 2.20 -10.64 -23.16
CA HIS A 142 2.97 -11.71 -22.56
C HIS A 142 3.43 -11.41 -21.14
N LEU A 143 3.60 -12.46 -20.33
CA LEU A 143 4.22 -12.42 -19.01
C LEU A 143 5.12 -13.65 -18.82
N THR A 144 6.31 -13.46 -18.24
CA THR A 144 7.16 -14.59 -17.86
C THR A 144 6.84 -15.04 -16.44
N VAL A 145 6.55 -16.32 -16.26
CA VAL A 145 6.29 -16.94 -14.95
C VAL A 145 7.20 -18.14 -14.73
N LYS A 146 7.35 -18.59 -13.48
CA LYS A 146 8.08 -19.80 -13.14
C LYS A 146 7.12 -20.94 -12.80
N ILE A 147 7.25 -22.06 -13.49
CA ILE A 147 6.52 -23.30 -13.23
C ILE A 147 7.55 -24.41 -13.04
N ASN A 148 7.54 -25.09 -11.89
CA ASN A 148 8.50 -26.15 -11.56
C ASN A 148 9.97 -25.71 -11.78
N LYS A 149 10.32 -24.50 -11.33
CA LYS A 149 11.64 -23.85 -11.47
C LYS A 149 12.09 -23.54 -12.91
N LYS A 150 11.24 -23.75 -13.91
CA LYS A 150 11.48 -23.37 -15.30
C LYS A 150 10.70 -22.10 -15.66
N ASN A 151 11.29 -21.25 -16.48
CA ASN A 151 10.63 -20.05 -16.98
C ASN A 151 9.71 -20.42 -18.15
N TYR A 152 8.50 -19.88 -18.14
CA TYR A 152 7.55 -19.97 -19.24
C TYR A 152 7.11 -18.58 -19.64
N LYS A 153 7.06 -18.32 -20.94
CA LYS A 153 6.45 -17.11 -21.50
C LYS A 153 4.97 -17.40 -21.75
N VAL A 154 4.11 -16.80 -20.95
CA VAL A 154 2.66 -16.87 -21.05
C VAL A 154 2.19 -15.86 -22.09
N ASP A 155 1.43 -16.29 -23.09
CA ASP A 155 0.57 -15.46 -23.92
C ASP A 155 -0.79 -15.32 -23.22
N LEU A 156 -1.13 -14.09 -22.82
CA LEU A 156 -2.32 -13.80 -22.04
C LEU A 156 -3.60 -13.76 -22.87
N ASN A 157 -3.49 -13.72 -24.21
CA ASN A 157 -4.64 -13.78 -25.11
C ASN A 157 -5.05 -15.22 -25.37
N THR A 158 -4.07 -16.09 -25.65
CA THR A 158 -4.31 -17.51 -25.94
C THR A 158 -4.33 -18.40 -24.70
N LEU A 159 -3.86 -17.88 -23.56
CA LEU A 159 -3.68 -18.63 -22.31
C LEU A 159 -2.75 -19.83 -22.49
N GLN A 160 -1.70 -19.65 -23.28
CA GLN A 160 -0.67 -20.64 -23.53
C GLN A 160 0.66 -20.19 -22.93
N ALA A 161 1.41 -21.11 -22.35
CA ALA A 161 2.71 -20.85 -21.76
C ALA A 161 3.77 -21.69 -22.48
N THR A 162 4.79 -21.04 -23.04
CA THR A 162 5.85 -21.71 -23.81
C THR A 162 7.19 -21.61 -23.09
N ASP A 163 7.89 -22.74 -22.95
CA ASP A 163 9.24 -22.76 -22.37
C ASP A 163 10.32 -22.39 -23.39
N ASP A 164 11.57 -22.36 -22.94
CA ASP A 164 12.75 -22.08 -23.77
C ASP A 164 13.04 -23.15 -24.83
N GLN A 165 12.42 -24.33 -24.72
CA GLN A 165 12.53 -25.44 -25.66
C GLN A 165 11.37 -25.47 -26.67
N GLY A 166 10.45 -24.51 -26.60
CA GLY A 166 9.27 -24.42 -27.47
C GLY A 166 8.11 -25.32 -27.05
N LYS A 167 8.21 -26.02 -25.91
CA LYS A 167 7.10 -26.81 -25.38
C LYS A 167 6.03 -25.85 -24.84
N THR A 168 4.80 -26.06 -25.29
CA THR A 168 3.66 -25.23 -24.90
C THR A 168 2.70 -25.99 -24.01
N ILE A 169 2.21 -25.34 -22.96
CA ILE A 169 1.18 -25.84 -22.04
C ILE A 169 0.04 -24.83 -21.96
N ASN A 170 -1.19 -25.30 -21.76
CA ASN A 170 -2.34 -24.42 -21.57
C ASN A 170 -2.48 -24.07 -20.08
N ILE A 171 -2.65 -22.78 -19.79
CA ILE A 171 -3.01 -22.31 -18.45
C ILE A 171 -4.51 -21.97 -18.41
N GLN A 172 -5.07 -21.91 -17.21
CA GLN A 172 -6.48 -21.59 -17.01
C GLN A 172 -6.61 -20.36 -16.13
N ARG A 173 -7.60 -19.51 -16.44
CA ARG A 173 -8.08 -18.42 -15.60
C ARG A 173 -9.52 -18.72 -15.21
N VAL A 174 -9.77 -18.98 -13.93
CA VAL A 174 -11.08 -19.40 -13.41
C VAL A 174 -11.59 -18.33 -12.44
N PRO A 175 -12.66 -17.58 -12.77
CA PRO A 175 -13.29 -16.69 -11.80
C PRO A 175 -13.76 -17.48 -10.57
N LYS A 176 -13.39 -17.01 -9.39
CA LYS A 176 -13.94 -17.44 -8.12
C LYS A 176 -15.10 -16.52 -7.79
N ASN A 177 -16.15 -16.55 -8.62
CA ASN A 177 -17.39 -15.90 -8.20
C ASN A 177 -17.85 -16.62 -6.94
N GLU A 178 -18.18 -15.87 -5.87
CA GLU A 178 -18.94 -16.41 -4.74
C GLU A 178 -20.32 -16.93 -5.21
N ASP A 179 -20.75 -16.55 -6.43
CA ASP A 179 -22.08 -16.74 -6.99
C ASP A 179 -22.21 -17.82 -8.08
N LYS A 180 -21.80 -19.04 -7.78
CA LYS A 180 -22.53 -20.23 -8.30
C LYS A 180 -23.08 -21.12 -7.22
N GLN A 181 -22.97 -20.72 -5.95
CA GLN A 181 -23.98 -21.09 -4.98
C GLN A 181 -25.05 -20.02 -5.12
N SER A 182 -26.21 -20.38 -5.65
CA SER A 182 -27.41 -19.57 -5.51
C SER A 182 -27.67 -19.40 -4.01
N ILE A 183 -27.11 -18.35 -3.40
CA ILE A 183 -27.57 -17.93 -2.09
C ILE A 183 -29.01 -17.52 -2.35
N ALA A 184 -29.94 -18.35 -1.90
CA ALA A 184 -31.35 -17.99 -1.96
C ALA A 184 -31.48 -16.71 -1.15
N LEU A 185 -31.68 -15.58 -1.84
CA LEU A 185 -31.94 -14.32 -1.19
C LEU A 185 -33.09 -14.54 -0.19
N PRO A 186 -33.00 -14.01 1.04
CA PRO A 186 -34.13 -14.03 1.93
C PRO A 186 -35.38 -13.55 1.20
N ALA A 187 -36.54 -14.15 1.45
CA ALA A 187 -37.76 -13.88 0.64
C ALA A 187 -38.20 -12.41 0.60
N HIS A 188 -37.69 -11.57 1.50
CA HIS A 188 -37.95 -10.13 1.57
C HIS A 188 -36.86 -9.27 0.92
N TRP A 189 -35.85 -9.87 0.30
CA TRP A 189 -34.77 -9.20 -0.41
C TRP A 189 -35.06 -9.26 -1.91
N GLU A 190 -35.11 -8.08 -2.52
CA GLU A 190 -35.09 -7.98 -3.97
C GLU A 190 -33.65 -8.11 -4.46
N ASP A 191 -33.49 -8.78 -5.59
CA ASP A 191 -32.23 -8.85 -6.32
C ASP A 191 -31.71 -7.42 -6.63
N MET A 192 -30.42 -7.21 -6.38
CA MET A 192 -29.76 -5.93 -6.64
C MET A 192 -29.43 -5.72 -8.13
N GLN A 193 -29.61 -6.74 -8.98
CA GLN A 193 -29.44 -6.66 -10.44
C GLN A 193 -28.10 -6.02 -10.83
N ASP A 194 -27.03 -6.42 -10.15
CA ASP A 194 -25.66 -5.90 -10.30
C ASP A 194 -25.47 -4.40 -9.94
N GLU A 195 -26.44 -3.74 -9.31
CA GLU A 195 -26.24 -2.39 -8.75
C GLU A 195 -25.38 -2.43 -7.48
N GLN A 196 -24.36 -1.57 -7.41
CA GLN A 196 -23.45 -1.49 -6.26
C GLN A 196 -24.13 -0.91 -4.99
N VAL A 197 -25.15 -0.07 -5.19
CA VAL A 197 -26.03 0.44 -4.14
C VAL A 197 -27.43 0.57 -4.73
N LYS A 198 -28.42 -0.07 -4.12
CA LYS A 198 -29.82 0.01 -4.53
C LYS A 198 -30.62 0.80 -3.49
N LEU A 199 -31.24 1.89 -3.93
CA LEU A 199 -32.09 2.72 -3.07
C LEU A 199 -33.51 2.15 -3.03
N VAL A 200 -33.91 1.58 -1.89
CA VAL A 200 -35.20 0.91 -1.73
C VAL A 200 -36.13 1.76 -0.87
N ASN A 201 -37.36 2.01 -1.35
CA ASN A 201 -38.40 2.62 -0.53
C ASN A 201 -38.91 1.60 0.49
N LEU A 202 -38.82 1.92 1.77
CA LEU A 202 -39.34 1.06 2.83
C LEU A 202 -40.86 1.12 2.90
N ASN A 203 -41.49 -0.04 3.05
CA ASN A 203 -42.93 -0.11 3.29
C ASN A 203 -43.24 0.43 4.68
N ALA A 204 -44.28 1.28 4.81
CA ALA A 204 -44.72 1.85 6.07
C ALA A 204 -45.07 0.82 7.16
N SER A 205 -45.38 -0.43 6.77
CA SER A 205 -45.68 -1.52 7.69
C SER A 205 -44.45 -2.31 8.16
N CYS A 206 -43.26 -2.10 7.59
CA CYS A 206 -42.08 -2.84 8.02
C CYS A 206 -41.50 -2.29 9.32
N LEU A 207 -40.84 -3.15 10.10
CA LEU A 207 -40.25 -2.79 11.39
C LEU A 207 -39.26 -1.63 11.26
N GLU A 208 -38.39 -1.69 10.25
CA GLU A 208 -37.38 -0.65 9.98
C GLU A 208 -38.01 0.72 9.76
N TYR A 209 -39.10 0.79 8.98
CA TYR A 209 -39.83 2.04 8.76
C TYR A 209 -40.43 2.56 10.07
N LEU A 210 -41.07 1.70 10.85
CA LEU A 210 -41.70 2.07 12.12
C LEU A 210 -40.67 2.57 13.14
N GLU A 211 -39.48 1.96 13.19
CA GLU A 211 -38.39 2.42 14.03
C GLU A 211 -37.90 3.82 13.63
N VAL A 212 -37.66 4.04 12.34
CA VAL A 212 -37.27 5.36 11.81
C VAL A 212 -38.37 6.38 12.09
N GLN A 213 -39.64 6.03 11.85
CA GLN A 213 -40.77 6.90 12.13
C GLN A 213 -40.85 7.28 13.61
N ASN A 214 -40.71 6.32 14.51
CA ASN A 214 -40.79 6.56 15.95
C ASN A 214 -39.65 7.46 16.43
N LYS A 215 -38.43 7.26 15.91
CA LYS A 215 -37.29 8.13 16.22
C LYS A 215 -37.50 9.55 15.67
N PHE A 216 -37.96 9.67 14.42
CA PHE A 216 -38.21 10.96 13.79
C PHE A 216 -39.31 11.77 14.51
N LYS A 217 -40.43 11.14 14.86
CA LYS A 217 -41.55 11.80 15.56
C LYS A 217 -41.18 12.30 16.95
N LYS A 218 -40.19 11.69 17.62
CA LYS A 218 -39.69 12.18 18.92
C LYS A 218 -39.03 13.55 18.83
N THR A 219 -38.37 13.85 17.72
CA THR A 219 -37.61 15.11 17.53
C THR A 219 -38.33 16.10 16.62
N CYS A 220 -39.20 15.63 15.73
CA CYS A 220 -39.79 16.40 14.63
C CYS A 220 -41.30 16.15 14.51
N SER A 221 -42.05 16.31 15.60
CA SER A 221 -43.48 15.94 15.70
C SER A 221 -44.43 16.71 14.78
N SER A 222 -44.03 17.90 14.30
CA SER A 222 -44.83 18.74 13.39
C SER A 222 -44.72 18.37 11.91
N PHE A 223 -43.82 17.43 11.55
CA PHE A 223 -43.56 17.06 10.16
C PHE A 223 -44.16 15.70 9.80
N VAL A 224 -44.65 15.59 8.57
CA VAL A 224 -45.19 14.34 8.00
C VAL A 224 -44.09 13.66 7.20
N ILE A 225 -43.89 12.36 7.44
CA ILE A 225 -42.95 11.54 6.68
C ILE A 225 -43.58 11.17 5.34
N GLU A 226 -43.02 11.68 4.23
CA GLU A 226 -43.47 11.35 2.87
C GLU A 226 -42.97 9.96 2.44
N LYS A 227 -41.71 9.63 2.75
CA LYS A 227 -41.06 8.36 2.41
C LYS A 227 -39.85 8.11 3.29
N VAL A 228 -39.53 6.83 3.50
CA VAL A 228 -38.26 6.40 4.09
C VAL A 228 -37.56 5.51 3.07
N LYS A 229 -36.28 5.74 2.86
CA LYS A 229 -35.46 4.96 1.93
C LYS A 229 -34.31 4.31 2.67
N SER A 230 -34.00 3.08 2.30
CA SER A 230 -32.81 2.37 2.76
C SER A 230 -31.85 2.18 1.58
N HIS A 231 -30.55 2.26 1.87
CA HIS A 231 -29.51 1.88 0.91
C HIS A 231 -29.19 0.41 1.19
N LYS A 232 -29.36 -0.42 0.17
CA LYS A 232 -28.92 -1.82 0.19
C LYS A 232 -27.68 -1.97 -0.68
#